data_AF-A0A080Z185-F1
#
_entry.id   AF-A0A080Z185-F1
#
_cell.length_a   1.000
_cell.length_b   1.000
_cell.length_c   1.000
_cell.angle_alpha   90.00
_cell.angle_beta   90.00
_cell.angle_gamma   90.00
#
_symmetry.space_group_name_H-M   'P 1'
#
loop_
_entity.id
_entity.type
_entity.pdbx_description
1 polymer ?
#
loop_
_entity_poly.entity_id
_entity_poly.type
_entity_poly.pdbx_seq_one_letter_code
_entity_poly.pdbx_strand_id
1 'polypeptide(L)'
;MHVKRSLSQADRRRLIAASASASDSDVTGELSEDDKPLRSVAQRKKRKVEGQETPQAKKASNESDNEIIEPIFEDDSAVDEAELQLLAIESRRLDFEVAKWKQHQALRHETLKLKSEEITLKETTTKQKQQTQMMELRARLIQALDEAGKDPAESKKYLALLEE
;
A
#
# COMPACT_ATOMS: atom_id res chain seq x y z
N MET A 1 -35.43 -8.72 -14.91
CA MET A 1 -34.50 -8.05 -15.86
C MET A 1 -33.17 -7.82 -15.14
N HIS A 2 -32.20 -8.74 -15.27
CA HIS A 2 -30.85 -8.55 -14.71
C HIS A 2 -29.94 -7.98 -15.79
N VAL A 3 -29.63 -6.70 -15.69
CA VAL A 3 -28.70 -6.04 -16.61
C VAL A 3 -27.29 -6.31 -16.11
N LYS A 4 -26.53 -7.14 -16.83
CA LYS A 4 -25.10 -7.35 -16.58
C LYS A 4 -24.41 -6.01 -16.84
N ARG A 5 -23.98 -5.31 -15.77
CA ARG A 5 -23.10 -4.15 -15.89
C ARG A 5 -21.78 -4.62 -16.52
N SER A 6 -21.54 -4.22 -17.77
CA SER A 6 -20.27 -4.43 -18.43
C SER A 6 -19.23 -3.48 -17.81
N LEU A 7 -18.11 -4.05 -17.35
CA LEU A 7 -16.97 -3.29 -16.85
C LEU A 7 -16.39 -2.42 -17.97
N SER A 8 -16.11 -1.17 -17.63
CA SER A 8 -15.43 -0.20 -18.49
C SER A 8 -14.06 -0.72 -18.92
N GLN A 9 -13.60 -0.31 -20.11
CA GLN A 9 -12.29 -0.68 -20.65
C GLN A 9 -11.14 -0.27 -19.70
N ALA A 10 -11.31 0.82 -18.95
CA ALA A 10 -10.33 1.27 -17.97
C ALA A 10 -10.21 0.29 -16.78
N ASP A 11 -11.33 -0.26 -16.31
CA ASP A 11 -11.35 -1.20 -15.19
C ASP A 11 -10.74 -2.55 -15.58
N ARG A 12 -10.96 -2.98 -16.83
CA ARG A 12 -10.30 -4.19 -17.37
C ARG A 12 -8.79 -4.04 -17.42
N ARG A 13 -8.28 -2.87 -17.83
CA ARG A 13 -6.83 -2.60 -17.86
C ARG A 13 -6.22 -2.62 -16.46
N ARG A 14 -6.92 -2.08 -15.45
CA ARG A 14 -6.47 -2.11 -14.05
C ARG A 14 -6.39 -3.53 -13.48
N LEU A 15 -7.38 -4.38 -13.79
CA LEU A 15 -7.37 -5.78 -13.37
C LEU A 15 -6.21 -6.57 -14.01
N ILE A 16 -5.95 -6.35 -15.31
CA ILE A 16 -4.85 -7.00 -16.02
C ILE A 16 -3.48 -6.59 -15.42
N ALA A 17 -3.30 -5.31 -15.10
CA ALA A 17 -2.08 -4.81 -14.46
C ALA A 17 -1.88 -5.39 -13.04
N ALA A 18 -2.95 -5.57 -12.28
CA ALA A 18 -2.90 -6.20 -10.95
C ALA A 18 -2.54 -7.70 -11.03
N SER A 19 -3.02 -8.42 -12.06
CA SER A 19 -2.65 -9.83 -12.27
C SER A 19 -1.23 -10.02 -12.81
N ALA A 20 -0.69 -9.06 -13.57
CA ALA A 20 0.68 -9.13 -14.08
C ALA A 20 1.76 -8.85 -13.00
N SER A 21 1.37 -8.27 -11.87
CA SER A 21 2.30 -7.97 -10.75
C SER A 21 2.34 -9.07 -9.68
N ALA A 22 1.64 -10.19 -9.87
CA ALA A 22 1.56 -11.31 -8.92
C ALA A 22 2.24 -12.60 -9.43
N SER A 23 3.03 -12.53 -10.51
CA SER A 23 3.65 -13.70 -11.12
C SER A 23 5.09 -13.39 -11.54
N ASP A 24 6.00 -13.43 -10.57
CA ASP A 24 7.40 -13.76 -10.85
C ASP A 24 8.00 -14.45 -9.62
N SER A 25 7.99 -15.78 -9.65
CA SER A 25 8.80 -16.64 -8.79
C SER A 25 9.65 -17.50 -9.71
N ASP A 26 10.96 -17.26 -9.73
CA ASP A 26 11.97 -18.31 -9.87
C ASP A 26 13.37 -17.71 -9.65
N VAL A 27 13.88 -17.83 -8.43
CA VAL A 27 15.31 -17.97 -8.18
C VAL A 27 15.48 -19.21 -7.33
N THR A 28 16.08 -20.21 -7.95
CA THR A 28 16.53 -21.48 -7.40
C THR A 28 17.47 -21.26 -6.22
N GLY A 29 17.16 -21.90 -5.10
CA GLY A 29 18.03 -22.01 -3.94
C GLY A 29 17.50 -23.09 -3.02
N GLU A 30 18.12 -24.27 -3.07
CA GLU A 30 18.01 -25.29 -2.04
C GLU A 30 18.18 -24.66 -0.66
N LEU A 31 17.27 -24.96 0.26
CA LEU A 31 17.53 -25.42 1.63
C LEU A 31 16.26 -25.33 2.49
N SER A 32 16.02 -26.40 3.24
CA SER A 32 15.14 -26.52 4.41
C SER A 32 13.68 -26.92 4.15
N GLU A 33 13.44 -28.23 4.24
CA GLU A 33 12.13 -28.82 4.53
C GLU A 33 11.71 -28.50 5.97
N ASP A 34 10.79 -27.55 6.15
CA ASP A 34 9.72 -27.59 7.16
C ASP A 34 8.98 -26.26 7.12
N ASP A 35 7.81 -26.23 6.48
CA ASP A 35 6.72 -25.34 6.91
C ASP A 35 5.42 -25.69 6.18
N LYS A 36 4.59 -26.52 6.84
CA LYS A 36 3.19 -26.71 6.46
C LYS A 36 2.36 -25.55 7.01
N PRO A 37 1.64 -24.77 6.18
CA PRO A 37 0.70 -23.79 6.72
C PRO A 37 -0.57 -24.49 7.22
N LEU A 38 -0.81 -24.42 8.54
CA LEU A 38 -2.05 -24.83 9.18
C LEU A 38 -3.21 -23.92 8.72
N ARG A 39 -4.06 -24.42 7.81
CA ARG A 39 -5.38 -23.83 7.52
C ARG A 39 -6.34 -24.14 8.67
N SER A 40 -6.56 -23.19 9.58
CA SER A 40 -7.62 -23.29 10.60
C SER A 40 -8.95 -22.75 10.07
N VAL A 41 -9.90 -23.67 9.84
CA VAL A 41 -11.30 -23.42 9.51
C VAL A 41 -12.04 -22.90 10.76
N ALA A 42 -12.53 -21.67 10.73
CA ALA A 42 -13.39 -21.14 11.79
C ALA A 42 -14.83 -21.66 11.66
N GLN A 43 -15.21 -22.65 12.48
CA GLN A 43 -16.62 -23.01 12.67
C GLN A 43 -17.25 -22.18 13.79
N ARG A 44 -18.15 -21.27 13.41
CA ARG A 44 -19.09 -20.59 14.33
C ARG A 44 -20.08 -21.61 14.89
N LYS A 45 -20.17 -21.74 16.21
CA LYS A 45 -21.24 -22.50 16.88
C LYS A 45 -22.06 -21.54 17.77
N LYS A 46 -23.26 -21.19 17.31
CA LYS A 46 -24.32 -20.62 18.17
C LYS A 46 -24.98 -21.76 18.94
N ARG A 47 -25.28 -21.57 20.23
CA ARG A 47 -26.28 -22.38 20.93
C ARG A 47 -27.15 -21.49 21.83
N LYS A 48 -28.45 -21.64 21.61
CA LYS A 48 -29.59 -21.11 22.35
C LYS A 48 -29.93 -22.11 23.46
N VAL A 49 -30.27 -21.66 24.66
CA VAL A 49 -30.92 -22.50 25.69
C VAL A 49 -32.09 -21.71 26.26
N GLU A 50 -33.27 -22.33 26.16
CA GLU A 50 -34.57 -21.88 26.66
C GLU A 50 -35.29 -23.16 27.11
N GLY A 51 -35.87 -23.17 28.33
CA GLY A 51 -36.60 -24.28 28.97
C GLY A 51 -35.78 -24.99 30.07
N GLN A 52 -36.25 -25.26 31.29
CA GLN A 52 -37.60 -25.55 31.76
C GLN A 52 -37.71 -25.38 33.30
N GLU A 53 -38.93 -25.11 33.78
CA GLU A 53 -39.35 -25.01 35.18
C GLU A 53 -39.34 -26.35 35.95
N THR A 54 -39.21 -26.25 37.28
CA THR A 54 -39.19 -27.30 38.32
C THR A 54 -40.54 -28.02 38.52
N PRO A 55 -40.64 -29.14 39.29
CA PRO A 55 -40.93 -28.99 40.74
C PRO A 55 -40.45 -30.11 41.71
N GLN A 56 -40.16 -29.66 42.94
CA GLN A 56 -40.36 -30.28 44.27
C GLN A 56 -39.62 -31.56 44.71
N ALA A 57 -38.83 -31.41 45.78
CA ALA A 57 -38.71 -32.41 46.85
C ALA A 57 -38.45 -31.78 48.23
N LYS A 58 -39.50 -31.82 49.06
CA LYS A 58 -39.61 -32.06 50.52
C LYS A 58 -38.59 -31.47 51.52
N LYS A 59 -39.17 -30.77 52.50
CA LYS A 59 -38.62 -30.22 53.74
C LYS A 59 -37.91 -31.27 54.62
N ALA A 60 -36.77 -30.87 55.20
CA ALA A 60 -36.37 -31.26 56.55
C ALA A 60 -35.59 -30.10 57.20
N SER A 61 -35.98 -29.81 58.43
CA SER A 61 -35.47 -28.79 59.34
C SER A 61 -34.15 -29.25 59.98
N ASN A 62 -33.18 -28.35 60.11
CA ASN A 62 -32.43 -28.12 61.35
C ASN A 62 -31.55 -26.87 61.20
N GLU A 63 -31.67 -25.97 62.17
CA GLU A 63 -30.82 -24.81 62.38
C GLU A 63 -29.42 -25.25 62.80
N SER A 64 -28.39 -24.77 62.11
CA SER A 64 -27.10 -24.43 62.72
C SER A 64 -26.29 -23.56 61.77
N ASP A 65 -25.79 -22.47 62.33
CA ASP A 65 -24.75 -21.56 61.86
C ASP A 65 -25.15 -20.53 60.80
N ASN A 66 -25.33 -19.30 61.29
CA ASN A 66 -25.16 -18.07 60.51
C ASN A 66 -23.72 -18.05 59.95
N GLU A 67 -23.48 -18.72 58.84
CA GLU A 67 -22.43 -18.31 57.93
C GLU A 67 -22.91 -16.98 57.32
N ILE A 68 -22.36 -15.88 57.84
CA ILE A 68 -22.30 -14.64 57.09
C ILE A 68 -21.57 -15.01 55.80
N ILE A 69 -22.33 -15.23 54.73
CA ILE A 69 -21.77 -15.22 53.38
C ILE A 69 -21.34 -13.77 53.20
N GLU A 70 -20.10 -13.48 53.60
CA GLU A 70 -19.45 -12.26 53.17
C GLU A 70 -19.57 -12.22 51.65
N PRO A 71 -20.04 -11.11 51.06
CA PRO A 71 -19.92 -10.96 49.62
C PRO A 71 -18.42 -11.14 49.34
N ILE A 72 -18.07 -12.18 48.58
CA ILE A 72 -16.79 -12.21 47.91
C ILE A 72 -16.87 -11.03 46.96
N PHE A 73 -16.41 -9.86 47.43
CA PHE A 73 -16.12 -8.75 46.55
C PHE A 73 -15.03 -9.30 45.64
N GLU A 74 -15.41 -9.68 44.41
CA GLU A 74 -14.44 -9.85 43.35
C GLU A 74 -13.63 -8.54 43.34
N ASP A 75 -12.32 -8.66 43.52
CA ASP A 75 -11.42 -7.53 43.66
C ASP A 75 -11.30 -6.87 42.27
N ASP A 76 -12.33 -6.12 41.89
CA ASP A 76 -12.50 -5.44 40.59
C ASP A 76 -11.27 -4.57 40.29
N SER A 77 -10.56 -4.12 41.33
CA SER A 77 -9.28 -3.41 41.26
C SER A 77 -8.21 -4.15 40.43
N ALA A 78 -8.11 -5.48 40.55
CA ALA A 78 -7.12 -6.26 39.83
C ALA A 78 -7.47 -6.43 38.35
N VAL A 79 -8.78 -6.48 38.05
CA VAL A 79 -9.31 -6.51 36.69
C VAL A 79 -9.09 -5.16 36.01
N ASP A 80 -9.42 -4.07 36.70
CA ASP A 80 -9.19 -2.70 36.24
C ASP A 80 -7.70 -2.42 35.95
N GLU A 81 -6.80 -2.89 36.80
CA GLU A 81 -5.35 -2.74 36.58
C GLU A 81 -4.88 -3.54 35.35
N ALA A 82 -5.40 -4.75 35.13
CA ALA A 82 -5.07 -5.55 33.95
C ALA A 82 -5.60 -4.91 32.66
N GLU A 83 -6.80 -4.33 32.68
CA GLU A 83 -7.37 -3.59 31.55
C GLU A 83 -6.55 -2.35 31.21
N LEU A 84 -6.08 -1.60 32.22
CA LEU A 84 -5.19 -0.45 32.03
C LEU A 84 -3.85 -0.85 31.40
N GLN A 85 -3.26 -1.96 31.84
CA GLN A 85 -2.02 -2.49 31.25
C GLN A 85 -2.23 -2.91 29.79
N LEU A 86 -3.35 -3.57 29.48
CA LEU A 86 -3.69 -3.94 28.11
C LEU A 86 -3.87 -2.70 27.22
N LEU A 87 -4.56 -1.67 27.73
CA LEU A 87 -4.73 -0.40 27.02
C LEU A 87 -3.38 0.29 26.76
N ALA A 88 -2.47 0.26 27.73
CA ALA A 88 -1.12 0.82 27.57
C ALA A 88 -0.31 0.06 26.49
N ILE A 89 -0.42 -1.28 26.44
CA ILE A 89 0.21 -2.10 25.40
C ILE A 89 -0.36 -1.76 24.02
N GLU A 90 -1.69 -1.69 23.90
CA GLU A 90 -2.34 -1.41 22.62
C GLU A 90 -2.05 0.02 22.15
N SER A 91 -2.04 1.01 23.05
CA SER A 91 -1.62 2.38 22.73
C SER A 91 -0.20 2.40 22.17
N ARG A 92 0.74 1.70 22.83
CA ARG A 92 2.13 1.62 22.37
C ARG A 92 2.23 0.94 21.00
N ARG A 93 1.44 -0.11 20.76
CA ARG A 93 1.38 -0.79 19.46
C ARG A 93 0.88 0.17 18.37
N LEU A 94 -0.19 0.92 18.64
CA LEU A 94 -0.73 1.92 17.71
C LEU A 94 0.30 3.02 17.42
N ASP A 95 1.04 3.48 18.42
CA ASP A 95 2.13 4.46 18.22
C ASP A 95 3.20 3.92 17.27
N PHE A 96 3.58 2.65 17.38
CA PHE A 96 4.50 2.00 16.45
C PHE A 96 3.93 1.91 15.03
N GLU A 97 2.64 1.56 14.88
CA GLU A 97 1.98 1.50 13.57
C GLU A 97 1.91 2.88 12.92
N VAL A 98 1.57 3.93 13.69
CA VAL A 98 1.57 5.32 13.24
C VAL A 98 2.97 5.78 12.84
N ALA A 99 4.00 5.45 13.62
CA ALA A 99 5.38 5.79 13.30
C ALA A 99 5.82 5.14 11.99
N LYS A 100 5.53 3.84 11.79
CA LYS A 100 5.80 3.13 10.54
C LYS A 100 5.08 3.76 9.35
N TRP A 101 3.79 4.10 9.52
CA TRP A 101 3.02 4.76 8.47
C TRP A 101 3.60 6.13 8.10
N LYS A 102 3.98 6.95 9.09
CA LYS A 102 4.64 8.24 8.87
C LYS A 102 5.96 8.09 8.14
N GLN A 103 6.78 7.12 8.52
CA GLN A 103 8.05 6.84 7.83
C GLN A 103 7.80 6.44 6.38
N HIS A 104 6.84 5.55 6.12
CA HIS A 104 6.50 5.15 4.75
C HIS A 104 5.98 6.32 3.91
N GLN A 105 5.18 7.19 4.52
CA GLN A 105 4.67 8.39 3.85
C GLN A 105 5.80 9.38 3.53
N ALA A 106 6.75 9.59 4.45
CA ALA A 106 7.93 10.41 4.21
C ALA A 106 8.77 9.88 3.04
N LEU A 107 9.08 8.57 3.04
CA LEU A 107 9.81 7.92 1.95
C LEU A 107 9.09 8.06 0.60
N ARG A 108 7.76 7.94 0.58
CA ARG A 108 6.96 8.18 -0.63
C ARG A 108 7.10 9.62 -1.14
N HIS A 109 7.04 10.60 -0.26
CA HIS A 109 7.20 12.01 -0.63
C HIS A 109 8.60 12.29 -1.19
N GLU A 110 9.66 11.77 -0.55
CA GLU A 110 11.03 11.88 -1.06
C GLU A 110 11.19 11.21 -2.41
N THR A 111 10.65 10.00 -2.58
CA THR A 111 10.68 9.28 -3.86
C THR A 111 9.99 10.08 -4.97
N LEU A 112 8.83 10.67 -4.69
CA LEU A 112 8.12 11.49 -5.66
C LEU A 112 8.88 12.77 -5.99
N LYS A 113 9.52 13.40 -4.99
CA LYS A 113 10.36 14.57 -5.18
C LYS A 113 11.54 14.25 -6.09
N LEU A 114 12.29 13.18 -5.81
CA LEU A 114 13.40 12.74 -6.65
C LEU A 114 12.97 12.43 -8.09
N LYS A 115 11.82 11.78 -8.28
CA LYS A 115 11.28 11.54 -9.64
C LYS A 115 10.95 12.83 -10.38
N SER A 116 10.40 13.84 -9.70
CA SER A 116 10.12 15.13 -10.32
C SER A 116 11.39 15.90 -10.71
N GLU A 117 12.44 15.81 -9.89
CA GLU A 117 13.75 16.37 -10.19
C GLU A 117 14.41 15.64 -11.37
N GLU A 118 14.33 14.31 -11.42
CA GLU A 118 14.83 13.51 -12.53
C GLU A 118 14.14 13.85 -13.86
N ILE A 119 12.81 14.03 -13.85
CA ILE A 119 12.05 14.45 -15.05
C ILE A 119 12.53 15.83 -15.51
N THR A 120 12.70 16.77 -14.59
CA THR A 120 13.15 18.14 -14.91
C THR A 120 14.56 18.14 -15.51
N LEU A 121 15.47 17.33 -14.95
CA LEU A 121 16.82 17.17 -15.48
C LEU A 121 16.82 16.52 -16.87
N LYS A 122 15.96 15.51 -17.09
CA LYS A 122 15.81 14.89 -18.41
C LYS A 122 15.25 15.86 -19.44
N GLU A 123 14.25 16.66 -19.08
CA GLU A 123 13.67 17.67 -19.96
C GLU A 123 14.69 18.74 -20.36
N THR A 124 15.42 19.29 -19.39
CA THR A 124 16.45 20.31 -19.63
C THR A 124 17.60 19.75 -20.48
N THR A 125 18.09 18.55 -20.16
CA THR A 125 19.13 17.87 -20.94
C THR A 125 18.66 17.58 -22.37
N THR A 126 17.41 17.16 -22.55
CA THR A 126 16.86 16.88 -23.88
C THR A 126 16.72 18.16 -24.70
N LYS A 127 16.23 19.25 -24.11
CA LYS A 127 16.16 20.57 -24.75
C LYS A 127 17.55 21.06 -25.17
N GLN A 128 18.53 20.95 -24.28
CA GLN A 128 19.91 21.33 -24.58
C GLN A 128 20.50 20.47 -25.71
N LYS A 129 20.26 19.16 -25.69
CA LYS A 129 20.70 18.24 -26.75
C LYS A 129 20.07 18.62 -28.10
N GLN A 130 18.77 18.90 -28.13
CA GLN A 130 18.09 19.35 -29.34
C GLN A 130 18.66 20.67 -29.87
N GLN A 131 18.90 21.64 -28.99
CA GLN A 131 19.52 22.91 -29.37
C GLN A 131 20.93 22.71 -29.94
N THR A 132 21.72 21.83 -29.32
CA THR A 132 23.07 21.50 -29.78
C THR A 132 23.04 20.85 -31.17
N GLN A 133 22.17 19.86 -31.36
CA GLN A 133 21.98 19.20 -32.66
C GLN A 133 21.53 20.19 -33.74
N MET A 134 20.62 21.11 -33.40
CA MET A 134 20.18 22.16 -34.32
C MET A 134 21.35 23.09 -34.71
N MET A 135 22.18 23.49 -33.75
CA MET A 135 23.37 24.30 -34.00
C MET A 135 24.39 23.57 -34.89
N GLU A 136 24.63 22.28 -34.64
CA GLU A 136 25.49 21.45 -35.48
C GLU A 136 24.95 21.32 -36.91
N LEU A 137 23.64 21.11 -37.07
CA LEU A 137 23.00 21.05 -38.39
C LEU A 137 23.15 22.37 -39.14
N ARG A 138 22.93 23.51 -38.47
CA ARG A 138 23.15 24.85 -39.04
C ARG A 138 24.59 25.03 -39.49
N ALA A 139 25.57 24.67 -38.65
CA ALA A 139 26.98 24.78 -38.98
C ALA A 139 27.37 23.91 -40.18
N ARG A 140 26.90 22.65 -40.21
CA ARG A 140 27.15 21.73 -41.34
C ARG A 140 26.49 22.20 -42.63
N LEU A 141 25.29 22.77 -42.55
CA LEU A 141 24.59 23.33 -43.71
C LEU A 141 25.35 24.53 -44.30
N ILE A 142 25.78 25.46 -43.44
CA ILE A 142 26.57 26.63 -43.87
C ILE A 142 27.86 26.15 -44.53
N GLN A 143 28.59 25.25 -43.87
CA GLN A 143 29.83 24.71 -44.41
C GLN A 143 29.62 24.04 -45.79
N ALA A 144 28.58 23.21 -45.95
CA ALA A 144 28.31 22.54 -47.22
C ALA A 144 27.93 23.52 -48.34
N LEU A 145 27.22 24.61 -48.02
CA LEU A 145 26.87 25.64 -48.99
C LEU A 145 28.08 26.49 -49.39
N ASP A 146 28.95 26.81 -48.43
CA ASP A 146 30.22 27.48 -48.68
C ASP A 146 31.13 26.62 -49.57
N GLU A 147 31.25 25.32 -49.28
CA GLU A 147 32.00 24.36 -50.11
C GLU A 147 31.42 24.22 -51.54
N ALA A 148 30.10 24.34 -51.68
CA ALA A 148 29.43 24.34 -52.97
C ALA A 148 29.48 25.70 -53.72
N GLY A 149 30.14 26.72 -53.15
CA GLY A 149 30.26 28.05 -53.74
C GLY A 149 28.92 28.79 -53.87
N LYS A 150 27.95 28.47 -53.00
CA LYS A 150 26.61 29.09 -53.04
C LYS A 150 26.63 30.49 -52.42
N ASP A 151 25.74 31.34 -52.90
CA ASP A 151 25.60 32.71 -52.40
C ASP A 151 25.03 32.69 -50.96
N PRO A 152 25.50 33.56 -50.03
CA PRO A 152 25.02 33.58 -48.65
C PRO A 152 23.51 33.84 -48.53
N ALA A 153 22.87 34.42 -49.57
CA ALA A 153 21.43 34.59 -49.62
C ALA A 153 20.68 33.24 -49.73
N GLU A 154 21.26 32.23 -50.38
CA GLU A 154 20.70 30.87 -50.41
C GLU A 154 20.82 30.20 -49.04
N SER A 155 21.95 30.35 -48.34
CA SER A 155 22.14 29.83 -46.98
C SER A 155 21.09 30.36 -46.00
N LYS A 156 20.75 31.65 -46.08
CA LYS A 156 19.69 32.25 -45.25
C LYS A 156 18.31 31.62 -45.51
N LYS A 157 17.99 31.29 -46.75
CA LYS A 157 16.71 30.62 -47.09
C LYS A 157 16.64 29.23 -46.49
N TYR A 158 17.70 28.44 -46.59
CA TYR A 158 17.73 27.09 -46.04
C TYR A 158 17.78 27.09 -44.50
N LEU A 159 18.47 28.05 -43.89
CA LEU A 159 18.45 28.21 -42.43
C LEU A 159 17.07 28.59 -41.91
N ALA A 160 16.31 29.43 -42.62
CA ALA A 160 14.94 29.77 -42.23
C ALA A 160 14.01 28.55 -42.18
N LEU A 161 14.21 27.56 -43.07
CA LEU A 161 13.45 26.30 -43.07
C LEU A 161 13.80 25.37 -41.89
N LEU A 162 14.95 25.57 -41.23
CA LEU A 162 15.33 24.80 -40.04
C LEU A 162 14.79 25.41 -38.74
N GLU A 163 14.17 26.59 -38.81
CA GLU A 163 13.66 27.35 -37.66
C GLU A 163 12.13 27.33 -37.54
N GLU A 164 11.41 26.81 -38.55
CA GLU A 164 9.98 26.47 -38.52
C GLU A 164 9.69 25.16 -37.77
#